data_AF-A0A7K4CA19-F1
#
_entry.id   AF-A0A7K4CA19-F1
#
_cell.length_a   1.000
_cell.length_b   1.000
_cell.length_c   1.000
_cell.angle_alpha   90.00
_cell.angle_beta   90.00
_cell.angle_gamma   90.00
#
_symmetry.space_group_name_H-M   'P 1'
#
loop_
_entity.id
_entity.type
_entity.pdbx_description
1 polymer ?
#
loop_
_entity_poly.entity_id
_entity_poly.type
_entity_poly.pdbx_seq_one_letter_code
_entity_poly.pdbx_strand_id
1 'polypeptide(L)'
;MIETTNKPVVEDTEENRAICRKYCRNCQNYKKHQLDKFQPTELFCARGQSSCTGMKMIGCFCTGCELYAKYHQRGGFYCVHR
;
A
#
# COMPACT_ATOMS: atom_id res chain seq x y z
N MET A 1 -15.62 13.11 -20.88
CA MET A 1 -15.39 13.54 -19.47
C MET A 1 -15.34 12.24 -18.68
N ILE A 2 -14.24 11.74 -18.11
CA ILE A 2 -13.11 12.34 -17.41
C ILE A 2 -11.88 11.46 -17.70
N GLU A 3 -10.75 12.05 -18.12
CA GLU A 3 -9.45 11.37 -18.16
C GLU A 3 -9.12 10.87 -16.75
N THR A 4 -9.18 9.56 -16.51
CA THR A 4 -8.61 8.95 -15.31
C THR A 4 -7.10 9.07 -15.43
N THR A 5 -6.57 10.12 -14.81
CA THR A 5 -5.16 10.44 -14.69
C THR A 5 -4.34 9.19 -14.41
N ASN A 6 -3.53 8.78 -15.39
CA ASN A 6 -2.41 7.86 -15.24
C ASN A 6 -1.44 8.43 -14.20
N LYS A 7 -1.71 8.25 -12.90
CA LYS A 7 -0.65 8.39 -11.91
C LYS A 7 0.37 7.31 -12.24
N PRO A 8 1.69 7.59 -12.23
CA PRO A 8 2.66 6.52 -12.19
C PRO A 8 2.51 5.86 -10.81
N VAL A 9 1.65 4.85 -10.82
CA VAL A 9 1.67 3.67 -9.98
C VAL A 9 3.13 3.35 -9.68
N VAL A 10 3.48 3.18 -8.40
CA VAL A 10 4.84 2.72 -8.03
C VAL A 10 5.21 1.58 -8.96
N GLU A 11 6.39 1.63 -9.58
CA GLU A 11 6.76 0.61 -10.56
C GLU A 11 6.80 -0.76 -9.86
N ASP A 12 6.24 -1.79 -10.51
CA ASP A 12 6.16 -3.12 -9.92
C ASP A 12 7.46 -3.92 -10.12
N THR A 13 8.57 -3.35 -9.66
CA THR A 13 9.91 -3.95 -9.70
C THR A 13 10.20 -4.73 -8.42
N GLU A 14 11.16 -5.67 -8.48
CA GLU A 14 11.53 -6.46 -7.31
C GLU A 14 12.13 -5.60 -6.19
N GLU A 15 12.85 -4.53 -6.54
CA GLU A 15 13.38 -3.56 -5.58
C GLU A 15 12.23 -2.88 -4.81
N ASN A 16 11.19 -2.44 -5.53
CA ASN A 16 10.03 -1.81 -4.91
C ASN A 16 9.23 -2.82 -4.07
N ARG A 17 9.09 -4.08 -4.51
CA ARG A 17 8.50 -5.15 -3.68
C ARG A 17 9.33 -5.39 -2.41
N ALA A 18 10.66 -5.41 -2.50
CA ALA A 18 11.54 -5.58 -1.34
C ALA A 18 11.38 -4.45 -0.32
N ILE A 19 11.33 -3.19 -0.77
CA ILE A 19 11.01 -2.04 0.09
C ILE A 19 9.62 -2.21 0.69
N CYS A 20 8.62 -2.60 -0.11
CA CYS A 20 7.29 -2.86 0.42
C CYS A 20 7.30 -3.93 1.52
N ARG A 21 7.99 -5.05 1.34
CA ARG A 21 8.08 -6.09 2.37
C ARG A 21 8.77 -5.59 3.64
N LYS A 22 9.83 -4.77 3.52
CA LYS A 22 10.51 -4.13 4.65
C LYS A 22 9.56 -3.25 5.48
N TYR A 23 8.74 -2.43 4.82
CA TYR A 23 7.90 -1.44 5.50
C TYR A 23 6.48 -1.95 5.81
N CYS A 24 5.78 -2.50 4.82
CA CYS A 24 4.40 -2.94 4.97
C CYS A 24 4.26 -4.16 5.88
N ARG A 25 5.16 -5.16 5.82
CA ARG A 25 5.07 -6.31 6.76
C ARG A 25 5.30 -5.90 8.22
N ASN A 26 5.91 -4.75 8.46
CA ASN A 26 6.09 -4.16 9.81
C ASN A 26 5.02 -3.13 10.19
N CYS A 27 4.14 -2.74 9.27
CA CYS A 27 3.07 -1.79 9.51
C CYS A 27 1.98 -2.39 10.43
N GLN A 28 1.60 -1.64 11.47
CA GLN A 28 0.58 -2.06 12.43
C GLN A 28 -0.75 -2.37 11.77
N ASN A 29 -1.17 -1.55 10.82
CA ASN A 29 -2.39 -1.76 10.06
C ASN A 29 -2.33 -3.03 9.19
N TYR A 30 -1.17 -3.34 8.59
CA TYR A 30 -0.99 -4.57 7.81
C TYR A 30 -1.11 -5.82 8.70
N LYS A 31 -0.42 -5.83 9.84
CA LYS A 31 -0.42 -6.95 10.78
C LYS A 31 -1.80 -7.18 11.40
N LYS A 32 -2.45 -6.13 11.90
CA LYS A 32 -3.75 -6.24 12.58
C LYS A 32 -4.83 -6.84 11.69
N HIS A 33 -4.83 -6.47 10.41
CA HIS A 33 -5.83 -6.93 9.44
C HIS A 33 -5.36 -8.13 8.61
N GLN A 34 -4.19 -8.69 8.92
CA GLN A 34 -3.62 -9.88 8.25
C GLN A 34 -3.66 -9.75 6.73
N LEU A 35 -3.17 -8.61 6.22
CA LEU A 35 -3.30 -8.26 4.80
C LEU A 35 -2.53 -9.20 3.86
N ASP A 36 -1.62 -10.01 4.39
CA ASP A 36 -0.97 -11.11 3.67
C ASP A 36 -1.98 -12.19 3.19
N LYS A 37 -3.18 -12.25 3.77
CA LYS A 37 -4.25 -13.18 3.40
C LYS A 37 -5.20 -12.64 2.32
N PHE A 38 -5.01 -11.40 1.88
CA PHE A 38 -5.89 -10.71 0.93
C PHE A 38 -5.08 -10.21 -0.27
N GLN A 39 -5.74 -10.01 -1.41
CA GLN A 39 -5.07 -9.49 -2.61
C GLN A 39 -5.22 -7.97 -2.69
N PRO A 40 -4.19 -7.23 -3.14
CA PRO A 40 -2.84 -7.72 -3.41
C PRO A 40 -2.10 -8.04 -2.10
N THR A 41 -1.22 -9.06 -2.10
CA THR A 41 -0.49 -9.48 -0.88
C THR A 41 0.67 -8.54 -0.50
N GLU A 42 1.14 -7.76 -1.47
CA GLU A 42 2.20 -6.75 -1.31
C GLU A 42 2.07 -5.64 -2.36
N LEU A 43 2.86 -4.58 -2.19
CA LEU A 43 2.97 -3.42 -3.07
C LEU A 43 1.61 -2.77 -3.42
N PHE A 44 0.76 -2.57 -2.42
CA PHE A 44 -0.57 -1.94 -2.58
C PHE A 44 -0.55 -0.59 -3.31
N CYS A 45 0.49 0.22 -3.10
CA CYS A 45 0.66 1.51 -3.79
C CYS A 45 0.91 1.37 -5.30
N ALA A 46 1.27 0.17 -5.76
CA ALA A 46 1.33 -0.19 -7.17
C ALA A 46 0.09 -1.00 -7.62
N ARG A 47 -0.33 -1.96 -6.81
CA ARG A 47 -1.27 -3.01 -7.23
C ARG A 47 -2.73 -2.69 -6.89
N GLY A 48 -2.97 -1.57 -6.21
CA GLY A 48 -4.29 -1.13 -5.82
C GLY A 48 -4.70 -1.57 -4.43
N GLN A 49 -5.99 -1.48 -4.16
CA GLN A 49 -6.54 -1.67 -2.82
C GLN A 49 -6.59 -3.13 -2.40
N SER A 50 -6.39 -3.38 -1.11
CA SER A 50 -6.66 -4.70 -0.52
C SER A 50 -8.15 -5.07 -0.67
N SER A 51 -8.40 -6.34 -0.98
CA SER A 51 -9.72 -6.98 -0.98
C SER A 51 -10.25 -7.28 0.41
N CYS A 52 -9.48 -7.01 1.47
CA CYS A 52 -9.97 -7.09 2.83
C CYS A 52 -11.10 -6.07 3.04
N THR A 53 -12.21 -6.47 3.68
CA THR A 53 -13.37 -5.62 3.94
C THR A 53 -13.55 -5.37 5.44
N GLY A 54 -14.22 -4.28 5.81
CA GLY A 54 -14.56 -3.99 7.21
C GLY A 54 -13.38 -3.54 8.09
N MET A 55 -12.29 -3.05 7.50
CA MET A 55 -11.13 -2.58 8.24
C MET A 55 -11.35 -1.21 8.89
N LYS A 56 -10.70 -1.01 10.04
CA LYS A 56 -10.50 0.32 10.63
C LYS A 56 -9.04 0.71 10.49
N MET A 57 -8.75 1.86 9.89
CA MET A 57 -7.39 2.37 9.80
C MET A 57 -6.83 2.63 11.21
N ILE A 58 -5.72 1.98 11.54
CA ILE A 58 -5.06 2.10 12.85
C ILE A 58 -3.59 2.47 12.68
N GLY A 59 -3.35 3.74 12.31
CA GLY A 59 -2.02 4.26 12.01
C GLY A 59 -1.41 3.65 10.73
N CYS A 60 -0.87 4.47 9.83
CA CYS A 60 -0.02 3.95 8.75
C CYS A 60 1.44 4.24 9.00
N PHE A 61 2.29 3.24 8.77
CA PHE A 61 3.75 3.41 8.66
C PHE A 61 4.20 3.97 7.30
N CYS A 62 3.24 4.33 6.43
CA CYS A 62 3.48 4.77 5.07
C CYS A 62 4.41 5.99 5.00
N THR A 63 4.27 6.95 5.91
CA THR A 63 5.08 8.18 5.92
C THR A 63 6.57 7.92 6.16
N GLY A 64 6.92 6.78 6.77
CA GLY A 64 8.31 6.33 6.93
C GLY A 64 8.82 5.46 5.78
N CYS A 65 7.98 5.10 4.80
CA CYS A 65 8.35 4.21 3.70
C CYS A 65 9.14 4.95 2.62
N GLU A 66 10.21 4.35 2.12
CA GLU A 66 11.05 4.92 1.07
C GLU A 66 10.26 5.15 -0.24
N LEU A 67 9.33 4.25 -0.59
CA LEU A 67 8.45 4.43 -1.77
C LEU A 67 7.50 5.62 -1.61
N TYR A 68 7.06 5.88 -0.38
CA TYR A 68 6.18 7.01 -0.11
C TYR A 68 6.91 8.33 -0.38
N ALA A 69 8.15 8.45 0.11
CA ALA A 69 9.00 9.62 -0.13
C ALA A 69 9.37 9.74 -1.61
N LYS A 70 9.82 8.65 -2.24
CA LYS A 70 10.29 8.63 -3.64
C LYS A 70 9.19 8.96 -4.66
N TYR A 71 8.00 8.40 -4.48
CA TYR A 71 6.88 8.55 -5.43
C TYR A 71 5.79 9.51 -4.92
N HIS A 72 6.05 10.27 -3.86
CA HIS A 72 5.11 11.24 -3.24
C HIS A 72 3.70 10.66 -3.03
N GLN A 73 3.63 9.44 -2.49
CA GLN A 73 2.38 8.69 -2.38
C GLN A 73 1.42 9.28 -1.35
N ARG A 74 0.16 8.84 -1.38
CA ARG A 74 -0.81 9.10 -0.29
C ARG A 74 -0.93 7.85 0.58
N GLY A 75 -0.53 7.98 1.85
CA GLY A 75 -0.47 6.87 2.78
C GLY A 75 -1.85 6.38 3.22
N GLY A 76 -1.94 5.12 3.60
CA GLY A 76 -3.10 4.53 4.26
C GLY A 76 -4.22 4.09 3.32
N PHE A 77 -4.43 4.76 2.19
CA PHE A 77 -5.56 4.47 1.28
C PHE A 77 -5.41 3.17 0.48
N TYR A 78 -4.19 2.71 0.23
CA TYR A 78 -3.94 1.56 -0.63
C TYR A 78 -4.09 0.22 0.11
N CYS A 79 -3.73 0.14 1.39
CA CYS A 79 -3.81 -1.11 2.12
C CYS A 79 -5.17 -1.31 2.83
N VAL A 80 -6.07 -0.31 2.82
CA VAL A 80 -7.41 -0.44 3.42
C VAL A 80 -8.52 0.06 2.51
N HIS A 81 -9.66 -0.63 2.55
CA HIS A 81 -10.95 -0.10 2.13
C HIS A 81 -11.43 0.97 3.13
N ARG A 82 -11.97 2.08 2.62
CA ARG A 82 -12.74 3.06 3.39
C ARG A 82 -14.21 2.94 3.05
#